data_AF-S6B688-F1
#
_entry.id   AF-S6B688-F1
#
_cell.length_a   1.000
_cell.length_b   1.000
_cell.length_c   1.000
_cell.angle_alpha   90.00
_cell.angle_beta   90.00
_cell.angle_gamma   90.00
#
_symmetry.space_group_name_H-M   'P 1'
#
loop_
_entity.id
_entity.type
_entity.pdbx_description
1 polymer ?
#
loop_
_entity_poly.entity_id
_entity_poly.type
_entity_poly.pdbx_seq_one_letter_code
_entity_poly.pdbx_strand_id
1 'polypeptide(L)'
;MLYPYNFYVYPSDDCVMHLRSSTVTWLHAQGFNFMRWISEGRGYCRLECEASTSGRSKRQKKVNRYGLQRYLEVIKKHNKPLVVHNGLLDLLHLYDKFIGVIPELPGDICNALYTKLGPGIYDTKYVSRTLQSLGIQETLKVNSLETIYRYYDELVKFGNITEICDTESHLNYSKCFSKAGMNKAALVHEAGFDALLTARVFAGQISLITKADSLPPDYVPVHSDDPTDMGTTLSAVINRVNIHDQIGIECVNLLTGTG
;
A
#
# COMPACT_ATOMS: atom_id res chain seq x y z
N MET A 1 2.02 -17.55 -5.64
CA MET A 1 1.17 -17.55 -4.44
C MET A 1 0.98 -16.13 -3.93
N LEU A 2 -0.25 -15.73 -3.62
CA LEU A 2 -0.62 -14.43 -3.06
C LEU A 2 -1.34 -14.66 -1.72
N TYR A 3 -0.90 -13.96 -0.67
CA TYR A 3 -1.42 -14.10 0.68
C TYR A 3 -1.99 -12.75 1.17
N PRO A 4 -3.21 -12.39 0.79
CA PRO A 4 -3.81 -11.13 1.21
C PRO A 4 -4.26 -11.21 2.67
N TYR A 5 -3.95 -10.24 3.53
CA TYR A 5 -4.37 -10.27 4.95
C TYR A 5 -5.24 -9.06 5.29
N ASN A 6 -6.17 -9.23 6.23
CA ASN A 6 -6.92 -8.14 6.84
C ASN A 6 -6.63 -8.05 8.32
N PHE A 7 -6.29 -6.83 8.75
CA PHE A 7 -6.08 -6.56 10.16
C PHE A 7 -7.08 -5.51 10.62
N TYR A 8 -7.92 -5.90 11.59
CA TYR A 8 -8.67 -4.92 12.39
C TYR A 8 -7.73 -4.34 13.43
N VAL A 9 -7.59 -3.02 13.43
CA VAL A 9 -6.58 -2.33 14.24
C VAL A 9 -7.25 -1.27 15.09
N TYR A 10 -7.05 -1.32 16.41
CA TYR A 10 -7.71 -0.42 17.36
C TYR A 10 -6.68 0.14 18.36
N PRO A 11 -6.72 1.44 18.69
CA PRO A 11 -5.70 2.06 19.52
C PRO A 11 -5.68 1.46 20.91
N SER A 12 -4.46 1.34 21.44
CA SER A 12 -4.25 0.82 22.79
C SER A 12 -4.32 1.89 23.86
N ASP A 13 -4.15 3.14 23.46
CA ASP A 13 -4.22 4.32 24.30
C ASP A 13 -5.47 5.12 23.95
N ASP A 14 -5.97 5.87 24.92
CA ASP A 14 -7.11 6.75 24.69
C ASP A 14 -6.72 7.81 23.66
N CYS A 15 -7.55 7.94 22.63
CA CYS A 15 -7.35 8.93 21.59
C CYS A 15 -8.69 9.47 21.10
N VAL A 16 -8.64 10.68 20.55
CA VAL A 16 -9.78 11.26 19.83
C VAL A 16 -9.69 10.81 18.39
N MET A 17 -10.70 10.08 17.92
CA MET A 17 -10.85 9.70 16.52
C MET A 17 -11.90 10.57 15.85
N HIS A 18 -11.55 11.16 14.71
CA HIS A 18 -12.52 11.81 13.85
C HIS A 18 -13.08 10.81 12.86
N LEU A 19 -14.40 10.61 12.90
CA LEU A 19 -15.12 9.78 11.94
C LEU A 19 -15.98 10.67 11.06
N ARG A 20 -15.78 10.58 9.75
CA ARG A 20 -16.65 11.25 8.78
C ARG A 20 -17.89 10.39 8.53
N SER A 21 -19.08 10.98 8.74
CA SER A 21 -20.34 10.25 8.65
C SER A 21 -20.53 9.54 7.31
N SER A 22 -20.22 10.20 6.18
CA SER A 22 -20.35 9.56 4.86
C SER A 22 -19.45 8.34 4.68
N THR A 23 -18.23 8.39 5.24
CA THR A 23 -17.26 7.28 5.17
C THR A 23 -17.73 6.11 6.01
N VAL A 24 -18.23 6.38 7.22
CA VAL A 24 -18.78 5.33 8.11
C VAL A 24 -19.98 4.65 7.47
N THR A 25 -20.92 5.42 6.93
CA THR A 25 -22.10 4.87 6.22
C THR A 25 -21.69 4.04 5.02
N TRP A 26 -20.70 4.49 4.24
CA TRP A 26 -20.21 3.73 3.10
C TRP A 26 -19.53 2.43 3.53
N LEU A 27 -18.64 2.46 4.53
CA LEU A 27 -17.99 1.26 5.07
C LEU A 27 -19.00 0.24 5.59
N HIS A 28 -20.04 0.70 6.30
CA HIS A 28 -21.14 -0.16 6.74
C HIS A 28 -21.85 -0.81 5.54
N ALA A 29 -22.15 -0.05 4.49
CA ALA A 29 -22.77 -0.58 3.27
C ALA A 29 -21.88 -1.60 2.53
N GLN A 30 -20.54 -1.50 2.68
CA GLN A 30 -19.58 -2.48 2.16
C GLN A 30 -19.38 -3.70 3.09
N GLY A 31 -20.09 -3.77 4.22
CA GLY A 31 -20.01 -4.89 5.16
C GLY A 31 -18.91 -4.81 6.21
N PHE A 32 -18.31 -3.63 6.41
CA PHE A 32 -17.31 -3.43 7.47
C PHE A 32 -17.93 -3.67 8.87
N ASN A 33 -17.30 -4.53 9.67
CA ASN A 33 -17.81 -4.87 10.99
C ASN A 33 -17.20 -3.96 12.08
N PHE A 34 -17.88 -2.86 12.39
CA PHE A 34 -17.46 -1.92 13.43
C PHE A 34 -17.43 -2.53 14.84
N MET A 35 -18.33 -3.46 15.15
CA MET A 35 -18.35 -4.11 16.46
C MET A 35 -17.11 -4.97 16.65
N ARG A 36 -16.73 -5.73 15.62
CA ARG A 36 -15.49 -6.48 15.59
C ARG A 36 -14.27 -5.57 15.67
N TRP A 37 -14.27 -4.47 14.93
CA TRP A 37 -13.17 -3.50 14.97
C TRP A 37 -12.90 -3.00 16.39
N ILE A 38 -13.95 -2.70 17.16
CA ILE A 38 -13.83 -2.20 18.54
C ILE A 38 -13.47 -3.33 19.53
N SER A 39 -14.08 -4.50 19.39
CA SER A 39 -13.97 -5.59 20.38
C SER A 39 -12.76 -6.50 20.17
N GLU A 40 -12.40 -6.80 18.93
CA GLU A 40 -11.33 -7.73 18.54
C GLU A 40 -10.13 -7.01 17.91
N GLY A 41 -10.23 -5.71 17.69
CA GLY A 41 -9.18 -4.90 17.08
C GLY A 41 -7.83 -5.10 17.78
N ARG A 42 -6.82 -5.39 16.98
CA ARG A 42 -5.46 -5.57 17.49
C ARG A 42 -4.92 -4.22 17.94
N GLY A 43 -4.44 -4.19 19.19
CA GLY A 43 -3.76 -3.04 19.75
C GLY A 43 -2.50 -2.67 18.97
N TYR A 44 -2.28 -1.37 18.83
CA TYR A 44 -1.03 -0.81 18.34
C TYR A 44 -0.54 0.33 19.23
N CYS A 45 0.73 0.68 19.08
CA CYS A 45 1.33 1.91 19.59
C CYS A 45 2.43 2.38 18.61
N ARG A 46 2.85 3.64 18.74
CA ARG A 46 3.97 4.19 17.96
C ARG A 46 5.31 3.62 18.46
N LEU A 47 6.15 3.17 17.54
CA LEU A 47 7.51 2.68 17.81
C LEU A 47 8.38 3.75 18.51
N GLU A 48 8.27 5.02 18.12
CA GLU A 48 9.08 6.09 18.70
C GLU A 48 8.64 6.46 20.13
N CYS A 49 7.38 6.17 20.50
CA CYS A 49 6.92 6.38 21.86
C CYS A 49 7.44 5.32 22.83
N GLU A 50 8.04 4.21 22.37
CA GLU A 50 8.40 3.07 23.23
C GLU A 50 9.36 3.42 24.38
N ALA A 51 10.21 4.44 24.21
CA ALA A 51 11.22 4.87 25.17
C ALA A 51 10.67 5.37 26.52
N SER A 52 9.42 5.89 26.56
CA SER A 52 8.77 6.35 27.80
C SER A 52 8.10 5.19 28.57
N THR A 53 8.89 4.37 29.25
CA THR A 53 8.41 3.12 29.88
C THR A 53 7.79 3.28 31.28
N SER A 54 7.88 4.45 31.92
CA SER A 54 7.28 4.68 33.24
C SER A 54 5.75 4.82 33.15
N GLY A 55 5.01 4.11 34.01
CA GLY A 55 3.56 4.28 34.15
C GLY A 55 2.65 3.48 33.20
N ARG A 56 3.18 2.64 32.29
CA ARG A 56 2.33 1.84 31.37
C ARG A 56 1.58 0.70 32.06
N SER A 57 0.31 0.51 31.71
CA SER A 57 -0.47 -0.66 32.17
C SER A 57 0.06 -1.96 31.57
N LYS A 58 -0.36 -3.10 32.13
CA LYS A 58 -0.04 -4.44 31.60
C LYS A 58 -0.47 -4.58 30.12
N ARG A 59 -1.59 -3.95 29.72
CA ARG A 59 -2.09 -3.97 28.34
C ARG A 59 -1.13 -3.25 27.40
N GLN A 60 -0.72 -2.02 27.72
CA GLN A 60 0.24 -1.28 26.90
C GLN A 60 1.58 -2.01 26.79
N LYS A 61 2.07 -2.64 27.86
CA LYS A 61 3.31 -3.43 27.79
C LYS A 61 3.20 -4.62 26.84
N LYS A 62 2.04 -5.29 26.80
CA LYS A 62 1.78 -6.40 25.87
C LYS A 62 1.74 -5.91 24.41
N VAL A 63 1.03 -4.82 24.15
CA VAL A 63 0.96 -4.21 22.81
C VAL A 63 2.32 -3.71 22.37
N ASN A 64 3.09 -3.10 23.27
CA ASN A 64 4.44 -2.67 22.95
C ASN A 64 5.27 -3.86 22.41
N ARG A 65 5.15 -5.03 23.04
CA ARG A 65 5.91 -6.22 22.64
C ARG A 65 5.37 -6.94 21.39
N TYR A 66 4.05 -7.00 21.21
CA TYR A 66 3.40 -7.88 20.23
C TYR A 66 2.36 -7.19 19.33
N GLY A 67 2.30 -5.86 19.36
CA GLY A 67 1.38 -5.07 18.57
C GLY A 67 1.74 -5.03 17.09
N LEU A 68 0.84 -4.50 16.27
CA LEU A 68 1.00 -4.51 14.82
C LEU A 68 2.21 -3.71 14.32
N GLN A 69 2.67 -2.71 15.08
CA GLN A 69 3.84 -1.93 14.69
C GLN A 69 5.09 -2.81 14.48
N ARG A 70 5.14 -3.99 15.12
CA ARG A 70 6.20 -5.00 14.92
C ARG A 70 6.22 -5.58 13.51
N TYR A 71 5.09 -5.60 12.79
CA TYR A 71 5.08 -6.00 11.38
C TYR A 71 5.87 -5.03 10.51
N LEU A 72 5.85 -3.72 10.82
CA LEU A 72 6.64 -2.75 10.06
C LEU A 72 8.14 -2.97 10.25
N GLU A 73 8.57 -3.37 11.45
CA GLU A 73 9.96 -3.74 11.70
C GLU A 73 10.38 -4.95 10.86
N VAL A 74 9.49 -5.94 10.70
CA VAL A 74 9.72 -7.13 9.85
C VAL A 74 9.76 -6.75 8.37
N ILE A 75 8.80 -5.95 7.90
CA ILE A 75 8.77 -5.46 6.50
C ILE A 75 10.07 -4.72 6.19
N LYS A 76 10.48 -3.82 7.08
CA LYS A 76 11.73 -3.06 6.97
C LYS A 76 12.95 -3.99 6.99
N LYS A 77 13.01 -4.97 7.91
CA LYS A 77 14.12 -5.92 8.00
C LYS A 77 14.34 -6.73 6.71
N HIS A 78 13.25 -7.06 6.01
CA HIS A 78 13.32 -7.86 4.79
C HIS A 78 13.49 -7.03 3.50
N ASN A 79 13.63 -5.69 3.62
CA ASN A 79 13.85 -4.76 2.51
C ASN A 79 12.94 -5.06 1.31
N LYS A 80 11.65 -5.31 1.56
CA LYS A 80 10.68 -5.55 0.48
C LYS A 80 10.13 -4.23 -0.02
N PRO A 81 9.92 -4.06 -1.34
CA PRO A 81 9.29 -2.87 -1.86
C PRO A 81 7.85 -2.79 -1.36
N LEU A 82 7.41 -1.57 -1.06
CA LEU A 82 6.04 -1.29 -0.63
C LEU A 82 5.26 -0.77 -1.84
N VAL A 83 4.14 -1.42 -2.13
CA VAL A 83 3.31 -1.09 -3.29
C VAL A 83 1.95 -0.64 -2.82
N VAL A 84 1.49 0.48 -3.33
CA VAL A 84 0.20 1.10 -3.01
C VAL A 84 -0.53 1.52 -4.28
N HIS A 85 -1.81 1.92 -4.16
CA HIS A 85 -2.58 2.52 -5.24
C HIS A 85 -3.19 3.82 -4.74
N ASN A 86 -2.72 4.97 -5.24
CA ASN A 86 -3.14 6.28 -4.75
C ASN A 86 -2.96 6.42 -3.23
N GLY A 87 -1.82 5.93 -2.72
CA GLY A 87 -1.67 5.51 -1.34
C GLY A 87 -1.05 6.53 -0.38
N LEU A 88 -0.97 7.81 -0.75
CA LEU A 88 -0.36 8.82 0.11
C LEU A 88 -0.98 8.84 1.51
N LEU A 89 -2.31 8.80 1.60
CA LEU A 89 -3.02 8.81 2.87
C LEU A 89 -2.78 7.51 3.66
N ASP A 90 -2.67 6.37 2.98
CA ASP A 90 -2.34 5.08 3.61
C ASP A 90 -0.95 5.13 4.26
N LEU A 91 0.05 5.67 3.55
CA LEU A 91 1.42 5.83 4.04
C LEU A 91 1.46 6.79 5.24
N LEU A 92 0.75 7.91 5.19
CA LEU A 92 0.68 8.87 6.30
C LEU A 92 0.01 8.25 7.53
N HIS A 93 -1.10 7.53 7.37
CA HIS A 93 -1.74 6.85 8.49
C HIS A 93 -0.89 5.72 9.06
N LEU A 94 -0.23 4.94 8.23
CA LEU A 94 0.67 3.89 8.68
C LEU A 94 1.85 4.48 9.46
N TYR A 95 2.42 5.61 9.00
CA TYR A 95 3.42 6.34 9.76
C TYR A 95 2.88 6.84 11.11
N ASP A 96 1.78 7.59 11.09
CA ASP A 96 1.21 8.22 12.28
C ASP A 96 0.81 7.21 13.36
N LYS A 97 0.27 6.06 12.95
CA LYS A 97 -0.27 5.08 13.89
C LYS A 97 0.79 4.15 14.44
N PHE A 98 1.76 3.75 13.62
CA PHE A 98 2.71 2.71 14.01
C PHE A 98 4.13 3.23 14.25
N ILE A 99 4.55 4.35 13.68
CA ILE A 99 5.93 4.83 13.78
C ILE A 99 6.04 5.98 14.77
N GLY A 100 5.44 7.12 14.44
CA GLY A 100 5.74 8.38 15.12
C GLY A 100 4.73 9.48 14.78
N VAL A 101 4.98 10.68 15.29
CA VAL A 101 4.20 11.87 14.90
C VAL A 101 4.62 12.26 13.49
N ILE A 102 3.66 12.49 12.59
CA ILE A 102 3.97 12.99 11.24
C ILE A 102 4.67 14.36 11.38
N PRO A 103 5.82 14.59 10.72
CA PRO A 103 6.48 15.89 10.71
C PRO A 103 5.59 17.00 10.12
N GLU A 104 5.85 18.26 10.47
CA GLU A 104 5.05 19.39 9.99
C GLU A 104 5.47 19.86 8.58
N LEU A 105 6.74 19.69 8.22
CA LEU A 105 7.28 20.17 6.95
C LEU A 105 7.16 19.09 5.86
N PRO A 106 6.71 19.42 4.64
CA PRO A 106 6.58 18.45 3.55
C PRO A 106 7.85 17.66 3.25
N GLY A 107 9.01 18.32 3.26
CA GLY A 107 10.29 17.65 3.01
C GLY A 107 10.65 16.63 4.08
N ASP A 108 10.34 16.92 5.34
CA ASP A 108 10.55 16.00 6.46
C ASP A 108 9.57 14.84 6.40
N ILE A 109 8.33 15.07 5.97
CA ILE A 109 7.36 13.99 5.71
C ILE A 109 7.90 13.03 4.66
N CYS A 110 8.40 13.54 3.53
CA CYS A 110 8.97 12.72 2.45
C CYS A 110 10.13 11.87 2.96
N ASN A 111 11.09 12.50 3.66
CA ASN A 111 12.23 11.83 4.25
C ASN A 111 11.81 10.78 5.30
N ALA A 112 10.82 11.09 6.14
CA ALA A 112 10.31 10.18 7.15
C ALA A 112 9.62 8.96 6.53
N LEU A 113 8.80 9.15 5.50
CA LEU A 113 8.17 8.04 4.77
C LEU A 113 9.22 7.15 4.11
N TYR A 114 10.18 7.74 3.39
CA TYR A 114 11.28 7.01 2.74
C TYR A 114 12.12 6.21 3.76
N THR A 115 12.65 6.88 4.79
CA THR A 115 13.58 6.27 5.74
C THR A 115 12.94 5.25 6.69
N LYS A 116 11.64 5.38 6.97
CA LYS A 116 10.95 4.53 7.96
C LYS A 116 10.11 3.42 7.34
N LEU A 117 9.48 3.62 6.18
CA LEU A 117 8.53 2.64 5.61
C LEU A 117 9.16 1.64 4.66
N GLY A 118 10.22 2.02 3.97
CA GLY A 118 10.91 1.08 3.12
C GLY A 118 11.63 1.78 1.99
N PRO A 119 12.63 1.11 1.42
CA PRO A 119 13.56 1.76 0.52
C PRO A 119 13.03 1.94 -0.93
N GLY A 120 11.96 1.23 -1.30
CA GLY A 120 11.33 1.31 -2.62
C GLY A 120 9.82 1.33 -2.48
N ILE A 121 9.21 2.49 -2.72
CA ILE A 121 7.76 2.70 -2.67
C ILE A 121 7.24 2.93 -4.09
N TYR A 122 6.19 2.21 -4.47
CA TYR A 122 5.55 2.32 -5.78
C TYR A 122 4.06 2.61 -5.64
N ASP A 123 3.60 3.69 -6.26
CA ASP A 123 2.18 3.96 -6.41
C ASP A 123 1.71 3.56 -7.81
N THR A 124 0.95 2.46 -7.89
CA THR A 124 0.45 1.89 -9.16
C THR A 124 -0.38 2.87 -9.98
N LYS A 125 -1.04 3.85 -9.36
CA LYS A 125 -1.78 4.89 -10.09
C LYS A 125 -0.81 5.85 -10.79
N TYR A 126 0.25 6.24 -10.08
CA TYR A 126 1.31 7.07 -10.64
C TYR A 126 2.06 6.31 -11.74
N VAL A 127 2.48 5.07 -11.47
CA VAL A 127 3.13 4.19 -12.46
C VAL A 127 2.30 4.10 -13.74
N SER A 128 0.99 3.87 -13.63
CA SER A 128 0.09 3.79 -14.79
C SER A 128 0.09 5.08 -15.62
N ARG A 129 0.07 6.25 -14.97
CA ARG A 129 0.15 7.56 -15.65
C ARG A 129 1.49 7.74 -16.37
N THR A 130 2.59 7.41 -15.69
CA THR A 130 3.94 7.50 -16.28
C THR A 130 4.08 6.59 -17.49
N LEU A 131 3.68 5.31 -17.39
CA LEU A 131 3.74 4.38 -18.51
C LEU A 131 2.88 4.82 -19.71
N GLN A 132 1.72 5.43 -19.46
CA GLN A 132 0.89 6.02 -20.52
C GLN A 132 1.58 7.21 -21.19
N SER A 133 2.18 8.12 -20.40
CA SER A 133 2.89 9.29 -20.94
C SER A 133 4.12 8.92 -21.78
N LEU A 134 4.77 7.78 -21.46
CA LEU A 134 5.91 7.24 -22.19
C LEU A 134 5.50 6.37 -23.39
N GLY A 135 4.20 6.15 -23.60
CA GLY A 135 3.69 5.29 -24.69
C GLY A 135 3.97 3.79 -24.48
N ILE A 136 4.36 3.37 -23.27
CA ILE A 136 4.61 1.97 -22.91
C ILE A 136 3.30 1.22 -22.62
N GLN A 137 2.33 1.93 -22.03
CA GLN A 137 0.99 1.43 -21.71
C GLN A 137 -0.05 2.18 -22.54
N GLU A 138 -1.11 1.51 -22.96
CA GLU A 138 -2.26 2.16 -23.60
C GLU A 138 -2.93 3.17 -22.65
N THR A 139 -3.35 4.31 -23.21
CA THR A 139 -4.06 5.36 -22.48
C THR A 139 -5.40 4.87 -21.96
N LEU A 140 -5.57 4.89 -20.64
CA LEU A 140 -6.81 4.53 -19.97
C LEU A 140 -7.65 5.77 -19.70
N LYS A 141 -8.97 5.65 -19.85
CA LYS A 141 -9.91 6.76 -19.54
C LYS A 141 -9.84 7.18 -18.07
N VAL A 142 -9.66 6.22 -17.18
CA VAL A 142 -9.62 6.42 -15.72
C VAL A 142 -8.55 5.51 -15.13
N ASN A 143 -7.71 6.06 -14.26
CA ASN A 143 -6.68 5.31 -13.53
C ASN A 143 -7.18 4.86 -12.15
N SER A 144 -8.36 4.23 -12.10
CA SER A 144 -8.83 3.54 -10.89
C SER A 144 -8.21 2.15 -10.80
N LEU A 145 -8.07 1.62 -9.58
CA LEU A 145 -7.51 0.29 -9.35
C LEU A 145 -8.21 -0.78 -10.18
N GLU A 146 -9.55 -0.77 -10.20
CA GLU A 146 -10.34 -1.72 -11.01
C GLU A 146 -10.02 -1.60 -12.51
N THR A 147 -9.96 -0.39 -13.05
CA THR A 147 -9.73 -0.18 -14.49
C THR A 147 -8.35 -0.68 -14.89
N ILE A 148 -7.32 -0.33 -14.11
CA ILE A 148 -5.94 -0.76 -14.36
C ILE A 148 -5.83 -2.28 -14.19
N TYR A 149 -6.45 -2.86 -13.16
CA TYR A 149 -6.50 -4.31 -12.97
C TYR A 149 -7.08 -5.02 -14.20
N ARG A 150 -8.25 -4.58 -14.68
CA ARG A 150 -8.92 -5.20 -15.84
C ARG A 150 -8.05 -5.16 -17.09
N TYR A 151 -7.40 -4.03 -17.33
CA TYR A 151 -6.44 -3.88 -18.43
C TYR A 151 -5.32 -4.92 -18.35
N TYR A 152 -4.62 -5.03 -17.21
CA TYR A 152 -3.53 -6.00 -17.08
C TYR A 152 -4.01 -7.45 -17.03
N ASP A 153 -5.16 -7.74 -16.45
CA ASP A 153 -5.73 -9.10 -16.41
C ASP A 153 -6.13 -9.57 -17.82
N GLU A 154 -6.51 -8.66 -18.72
CA GLU A 154 -6.75 -8.99 -20.12
C GLU A 154 -5.48 -9.40 -20.86
N LEU A 155 -4.35 -8.75 -20.57
CA LEU A 155 -3.05 -9.02 -21.19
C LEU A 155 -2.34 -10.25 -20.60
N VAL A 156 -2.32 -10.34 -19.27
CA VAL A 156 -1.50 -11.31 -18.52
C VAL A 156 -2.31 -12.55 -18.14
N LYS A 157 -3.63 -12.41 -17.94
CA LYS A 157 -4.52 -13.45 -17.38
C LYS A 157 -4.00 -13.97 -16.05
N PHE A 158 -4.04 -13.12 -15.01
CA PHE A 158 -3.43 -13.39 -13.71
C PHE A 158 -3.91 -14.70 -13.07
N GLY A 159 -5.15 -15.12 -13.33
CA GLY A 159 -5.70 -16.39 -12.84
C GLY A 159 -4.94 -17.64 -13.31
N ASN A 160 -4.15 -17.55 -14.39
CA ASN A 160 -3.35 -18.66 -14.90
C ASN A 160 -1.97 -18.76 -14.25
N ILE A 161 -1.48 -17.67 -13.63
CA ILE A 161 -0.10 -17.58 -13.13
C ILE A 161 -0.02 -17.26 -11.63
N THR A 162 -1.13 -16.85 -11.02
CA THR A 162 -1.20 -16.55 -9.60
C THR A 162 -2.27 -17.40 -8.94
N GLU A 163 -1.90 -18.01 -7.82
CA GLU A 163 -2.81 -18.66 -6.90
C GLU A 163 -3.01 -17.76 -5.67
N ILE A 164 -4.27 -17.56 -5.29
CA ILE A 164 -4.65 -16.82 -4.09
C ILE A 164 -4.81 -17.85 -2.99
N CYS A 165 -3.98 -17.74 -1.96
CA CYS A 165 -4.08 -18.60 -0.80
C CYS A 165 -5.16 -18.06 0.13
N ASP A 166 -5.97 -18.96 0.68
CA ASP A 166 -6.91 -18.61 1.73
C ASP A 166 -6.14 -18.21 3.00
N THR A 167 -6.36 -16.99 3.45
CA THR A 167 -5.77 -16.37 4.65
C THR A 167 -6.88 -16.08 5.66
N GLU A 168 -6.52 -15.48 6.80
CA GLU A 168 -7.44 -14.98 7.83
C GLU A 168 -8.27 -13.76 7.35
N SER A 169 -8.93 -13.85 6.19
CA SER A 169 -9.96 -12.91 5.73
C SER A 169 -11.36 -13.48 5.99
N HIS A 170 -12.34 -12.62 6.29
CA HIS A 170 -13.75 -13.05 6.44
C HIS A 170 -14.37 -13.49 5.12
N LEU A 171 -13.68 -13.20 4.02
CA LEU A 171 -14.11 -13.45 2.66
C LEU A 171 -13.10 -14.35 1.97
N ASN A 172 -13.60 -15.33 1.23
CA ASN A 172 -12.77 -16.15 0.37
C ASN A 172 -12.54 -15.41 -0.95
N TYR A 173 -11.42 -14.67 -1.04
CA TYR A 173 -11.11 -13.87 -2.23
C TYR A 173 -10.91 -14.70 -3.48
N SER A 174 -10.50 -15.97 -3.37
CA SER A 174 -10.36 -16.83 -4.55
C SER A 174 -11.68 -16.99 -5.30
N LYS A 175 -12.83 -16.99 -4.60
CA LYS A 175 -14.18 -17.04 -5.21
C LYS A 175 -14.57 -15.78 -5.98
N CYS A 176 -13.88 -14.66 -5.74
CA CYS A 176 -14.11 -13.43 -6.51
C CYS A 176 -13.53 -13.52 -7.93
N PHE A 177 -12.68 -14.52 -8.21
CA PHE A 177 -12.04 -14.72 -9.49
C PHE A 177 -12.51 -16.01 -10.14
N SER A 178 -12.57 -15.99 -11.47
CA SER A 178 -12.76 -17.17 -12.31
C SER A 178 -11.63 -17.24 -13.34
N LYS A 179 -11.60 -18.31 -14.15
CA LYS A 179 -10.70 -18.38 -15.31
C LYS A 179 -10.89 -17.24 -16.30
N ALA A 180 -12.07 -16.61 -16.31
CA ALA A 180 -12.38 -15.46 -17.16
C ALA A 180 -11.99 -14.11 -16.52
N GLY A 181 -11.41 -14.10 -15.32
CA GLY A 181 -11.02 -12.90 -14.57
C GLY A 181 -11.92 -12.61 -13.38
N MET A 182 -11.85 -11.37 -12.87
CA MET A 182 -12.62 -10.92 -11.71
C MET A 182 -14.11 -10.76 -12.01
N ASN A 183 -14.96 -11.42 -11.21
CA ASN A 183 -16.41 -11.32 -11.32
C ASN A 183 -16.89 -9.92 -10.90
N LYS A 184 -17.68 -9.25 -11.75
CA LYS A 184 -18.13 -7.87 -11.51
C LYS A 184 -19.01 -7.72 -10.25
N ALA A 185 -19.74 -8.78 -9.89
CA ALA A 185 -20.53 -8.85 -8.64
C ALA A 185 -19.68 -9.15 -7.39
N ALA A 186 -18.37 -9.38 -7.54
CA ALA A 186 -17.46 -9.77 -6.48
C ALA A 186 -16.43 -8.68 -6.14
N LEU A 187 -16.69 -7.43 -6.54
CA LEU A 187 -15.89 -6.30 -6.10
C LEU A 187 -16.13 -6.11 -4.59
N VAL A 188 -15.15 -6.51 -3.79
CA VAL A 188 -15.17 -6.36 -2.35
C VAL A 188 -14.26 -5.21 -2.00
N HIS A 189 -14.83 -4.14 -1.45
CA HIS A 189 -14.06 -3.01 -0.95
C HIS A 189 -13.50 -3.28 0.46
N GLU A 190 -12.66 -4.30 0.56
CA GLU A 190 -11.92 -4.65 1.77
C GLU A 190 -10.41 -4.48 1.52
N ALA A 191 -9.68 -4.01 2.53
CA ALA A 191 -8.26 -3.63 2.40
C ALA A 191 -7.39 -4.75 1.82
N GLY A 192 -7.58 -5.99 2.25
CA GLY A 192 -6.84 -7.14 1.75
C GLY A 192 -7.14 -7.45 0.27
N PHE A 193 -8.36 -7.19 -0.20
CA PHE A 193 -8.74 -7.38 -1.60
C PHE A 193 -8.13 -6.29 -2.49
N ASP A 194 -8.20 -5.03 -2.06
CA ASP A 194 -7.57 -3.92 -2.78
C ASP A 194 -6.04 -4.09 -2.83
N ALA A 195 -5.41 -4.57 -1.75
CA ALA A 195 -3.99 -4.91 -1.74
C ALA A 195 -3.65 -6.07 -2.71
N LEU A 196 -4.52 -7.08 -2.81
CA LEU A 196 -4.37 -8.18 -3.77
C LEU A 196 -4.39 -7.68 -5.22
N LEU A 197 -5.37 -6.84 -5.57
CA LEU A 197 -5.46 -6.25 -6.90
C LEU A 197 -4.26 -5.36 -7.19
N THR A 198 -3.83 -4.55 -6.21
CA THR A 198 -2.66 -3.67 -6.30
C THR A 198 -1.40 -4.47 -6.60
N ALA A 199 -1.19 -5.61 -5.92
CA ALA A 199 -0.04 -6.48 -6.15
C ALA A 199 -0.03 -7.07 -7.58
N ARG A 200 -1.19 -7.52 -8.08
CA ARG A 200 -1.31 -8.02 -9.46
C ARG A 200 -1.06 -6.92 -10.49
N VAL A 201 -1.66 -5.74 -10.32
CA VAL A 201 -1.41 -4.58 -11.17
C VAL A 201 0.08 -4.26 -11.24
N PHE A 202 0.75 -4.18 -10.09
CA PHE A 202 2.17 -3.90 -10.04
C PHE A 202 3.01 -4.97 -10.72
N ALA A 203 2.67 -6.26 -10.58
CA ALA A 203 3.35 -7.34 -11.29
C ALA A 203 3.26 -7.18 -12.82
N GLY A 204 2.12 -6.71 -13.35
CA GLY A 204 1.97 -6.37 -14.76
C GLY A 204 2.83 -5.16 -15.16
N GLN A 205 2.78 -4.09 -14.36
CA GLN A 205 3.53 -2.85 -14.61
C GLN A 205 5.04 -3.07 -14.59
N ILE A 206 5.56 -3.76 -13.57
CA ILE A 206 7.00 -3.99 -13.42
C ILE A 206 7.56 -4.88 -14.54
N SER A 207 6.75 -5.80 -15.08
CA SER A 207 7.11 -6.58 -16.27
C SER A 207 7.26 -5.71 -17.52
N LEU A 208 6.44 -4.67 -17.68
CA LEU A 208 6.58 -3.71 -18.78
C LEU A 208 7.79 -2.80 -18.58
N ILE A 209 8.01 -2.30 -17.35
CA ILE A 209 9.14 -1.44 -16.99
C ILE A 209 10.46 -2.17 -17.24
N THR A 210 10.61 -3.40 -16.72
CA THR A 210 11.83 -4.18 -16.89
C THR A 210 12.13 -4.47 -18.37
N LYS A 211 11.10 -4.76 -19.18
CA LYS A 211 11.26 -4.90 -20.64
C LYS A 211 11.69 -3.60 -21.32
N ALA A 212 11.05 -2.48 -20.98
CA ALA A 212 11.35 -1.18 -21.57
C ALA A 212 12.80 -0.74 -21.26
N ASP A 213 13.24 -0.99 -20.03
CA ASP A 213 14.57 -0.64 -19.56
C ASP A 213 15.63 -1.74 -19.84
N SER A 214 15.26 -2.83 -20.52
CA SER A 214 16.15 -3.98 -20.78
C SER A 214 16.78 -4.59 -19.52
N LEU A 215 16.02 -4.58 -18.41
CA LEU A 215 16.41 -5.12 -17.10
C LEU A 215 15.98 -6.59 -16.96
N PRO A 216 16.57 -7.35 -16.01
CA PRO A 216 16.14 -8.71 -15.73
C PRO A 216 14.64 -8.78 -15.36
N PRO A 217 13.90 -9.81 -15.79
CA PRO A 217 12.44 -9.90 -15.57
C PRO A 217 11.99 -9.86 -14.10
N ASP A 218 12.84 -10.35 -13.19
CA ASP A 218 12.58 -10.38 -11.75
C ASP A 218 13.22 -9.20 -10.99
N TYR A 219 13.76 -8.22 -11.73
CA TYR A 219 14.40 -7.06 -11.13
C TYR A 219 13.35 -6.07 -10.60
N VAL A 220 13.29 -5.95 -9.28
CA VAL A 220 12.52 -4.93 -8.59
C VAL A 220 13.47 -4.26 -7.60
N PRO A 221 13.95 -3.04 -7.90
CA PRO A 221 14.91 -2.38 -7.05
C PRO A 221 14.25 -2.06 -5.73
N VAL A 222 15.07 -2.20 -4.70
CA VAL A 222 14.63 -1.92 -3.34
C VAL A 222 15.12 -0.58 -2.88
N HIS A 223 16.17 0.01 -3.47
CA HIS A 223 16.67 1.35 -3.13
C HIS A 223 16.83 2.22 -4.39
N SER A 224 16.83 3.55 -4.22
CA SER A 224 17.24 4.47 -5.29
C SER A 224 18.73 4.41 -5.61
N ASP A 225 19.53 3.97 -4.64
CA ASP A 225 20.99 3.94 -4.71
C ASP A 225 21.50 2.52 -5.03
N ASP A 226 20.65 1.66 -5.62
CA ASP A 226 21.07 0.36 -6.10
C ASP A 226 22.23 0.57 -7.10
N PRO A 227 23.39 -0.11 -6.95
CA PRO A 227 24.64 0.23 -7.65
C PRO A 227 24.62 -0.02 -9.17
N THR A 228 23.49 -0.45 -9.73
CA THR A 228 23.24 -0.59 -11.16
C THR A 228 22.61 0.67 -11.73
N ASP A 229 22.99 1.04 -12.96
CA ASP A 229 22.32 2.06 -13.77
C ASP A 229 20.83 1.72 -13.87
N MET A 230 20.01 2.29 -12.97
CA MET A 230 18.58 2.04 -12.96
C MET A 230 18.01 2.64 -14.23
N GLY A 231 17.33 1.81 -15.02
CA GLY A 231 16.70 2.24 -16.25
C GLY A 231 15.83 3.49 -16.08
N THR A 232 15.68 4.23 -17.17
CA THR A 232 15.02 5.55 -17.17
C THR A 232 13.56 5.47 -16.75
N THR A 233 12.86 4.39 -17.12
CA THR A 233 11.45 4.21 -16.75
C THR A 233 11.32 3.88 -15.27
N LEU A 234 12.17 3.00 -14.76
CA LEU A 234 12.14 2.54 -13.38
C LEU A 234 12.51 3.66 -12.39
N SER A 235 13.55 4.42 -12.70
CA SER A 235 13.96 5.60 -11.92
C SER A 235 12.89 6.70 -11.88
N ALA A 236 12.07 6.79 -12.93
CA ALA A 236 10.96 7.73 -12.98
C ALA A 236 9.80 7.39 -12.02
N VAL A 237 9.66 6.13 -11.59
CA VAL A 237 8.50 5.67 -10.80
C VAL A 237 8.81 5.21 -9.38
N ILE A 238 10.05 4.82 -9.10
CA ILE A 238 10.46 4.44 -7.74
C ILE A 238 10.37 5.64 -6.79
N ASN A 239 9.84 5.42 -5.58
CA ASN A 239 9.70 6.43 -4.54
C ASN A 239 8.86 7.64 -4.96
N ARG A 240 7.88 7.40 -5.84
CA ARG A 240 6.88 8.37 -6.28
C ARG A 240 5.48 7.96 -5.83
N VAL A 241 4.77 8.90 -5.22
CA VAL A 241 3.40 8.68 -4.73
C VAL A 241 2.43 9.65 -5.40
N ASN A 242 1.28 9.14 -5.82
CA ASN A 242 0.29 9.95 -6.52
C ASN A 242 -0.35 10.99 -5.57
N ILE A 243 -0.58 12.21 -6.07
CA ILE A 243 -1.38 13.25 -5.41
C ILE A 243 -2.69 13.43 -6.19
N HIS A 244 -3.79 13.71 -5.49
CA HIS A 244 -5.05 14.10 -6.13
C HIS A 244 -5.06 15.60 -6.43
N ASP A 245 -5.59 15.99 -7.59
CA ASP A 245 -5.63 17.35 -8.15
C ASP A 245 -5.78 18.49 -7.10
N GLN A 246 -4.76 19.36 -6.99
CA GLN A 246 -4.81 20.82 -6.77
C GLN A 246 -3.47 21.46 -6.34
N ILE A 247 -2.36 20.74 -6.33
CA ILE A 247 -1.03 21.34 -6.24
C ILE A 247 -0.32 20.96 -7.53
N GLY A 248 0.31 21.91 -8.20
CA GLY A 248 0.89 21.78 -9.56
C GLY A 248 2.06 20.81 -9.71
N ILE A 249 2.09 19.75 -8.91
CA ILE A 249 3.09 18.70 -8.87
C ILE A 249 2.32 17.37 -8.93
N GLU A 250 2.47 16.63 -10.02
CA GLU A 250 1.66 15.43 -10.31
C GLU A 250 1.98 14.22 -9.39
N CYS A 251 2.96 14.36 -8.47
CA CYS A 251 3.36 13.34 -7.49
C CYS A 251 4.21 13.92 -6.35
N VAL A 252 4.39 13.17 -5.25
CA VAL A 252 5.42 13.46 -4.22
C VAL A 252 6.70 12.68 -4.57
N ASN A 253 7.85 13.36 -4.62
CA ASN A 253 9.16 12.69 -4.59
C ASN A 253 9.56 12.41 -3.14
N LEU A 254 9.74 11.14 -2.78
CA LEU A 254 10.15 10.82 -1.41
C LEU A 254 11.66 11.03 -1.15
N LEU A 255 12.48 11.17 -2.20
CA LEU A 255 13.94 11.33 -2.09
C LEU A 255 14.41 12.78 -1.95
N THR A 256 13.72 13.70 -2.62
CA THR A 256 14.04 15.13 -2.58
C THR A 256 12.79 15.82 -2.04
N GLY A 257 12.82 16.26 -0.78
CA GLY A 257 11.70 16.90 -0.09
C GLY A 257 11.20 18.22 -0.68
N THR A 258 11.40 18.45 -1.98
CA THR A 258 10.93 19.58 -2.77
C THR A 258 9.92 19.05 -3.79
N GLY A 259 8.64 19.20 -3.45
CA GLY A 259 7.58 19.31 -4.44
C GLY A 259 7.52 20.75 -4.92
#